data_AF-A0A7X6S6I0-F1
#
_entry.id   AF-A0A7X6S6I0-F1
#
_cell.length_a   1.000
_cell.length_b   1.000
_cell.length_c   1.000
_cell.angle_alpha   90.00
_cell.angle_beta   90.00
_cell.angle_gamma   90.00
#
_symmetry.space_group_name_H-M   'P 1'
#
loop_
_entity.id
_entity.type
_entity.pdbx_description
1 polymer ?
#
loop_
_entity_poly.entity_id
_entity_poly.type
_entity_poly.pdbx_seq_one_letter_code
_entity_poly.pdbx_strand_id
1 'polypeptide(L)'
;MNEDKFTNVYRLPGSLQIRISKWQRTFKGTSDLVLHQVLVARNKQFRKPHFFPKGWCVNLFDENDISITHHGRYIQTSMRTMIDRKVSYKRVYLSRVPLEQAEPALRKYKQEWIRNFNRIAKEYNQIKKKQFLNFAREEAETLYPSIPKEGFDKALWNKLVVSKLGPAQKYSNPYFVKQADF
;
A
#
# COMPACT_ATOMS: atom_id res chain seq x y z
N MET A 1 -18.74 -12.14 17.96
CA MET A 1 -18.34 -10.72 18.11
C MET A 1 -18.42 -10.11 16.73
N ASN A 2 -19.34 -9.19 16.51
CA ASN A 2 -19.56 -8.61 15.19
C ASN A 2 -18.86 -7.25 15.12
N GLU A 3 -18.11 -7.02 14.04
CA GLU A 3 -17.61 -5.68 13.74
C GLU A 3 -18.81 -4.74 13.64
N ASP A 4 -18.68 -3.58 14.26
CA ASP A 4 -19.69 -2.53 14.14
C ASP A 4 -19.74 -2.01 12.69
N LYS A 5 -20.73 -1.19 12.37
CA LYS A 5 -20.77 -0.44 11.11
C LYS A 5 -19.55 0.48 10.95
N PHE A 6 -18.89 0.87 12.05
CA PHE A 6 -17.64 1.63 12.02
C PHE A 6 -16.39 0.75 11.92
N THR A 7 -15.51 1.08 10.97
CA THR A 7 -14.23 0.40 10.77
C THR A 7 -13.41 0.35 12.06
N ASN A 8 -12.91 -0.84 12.42
CA ASN A 8 -12.09 -1.12 13.62
C ASN A 8 -12.80 -0.90 14.98
N VAL A 9 -14.13 -0.77 15.00
CA VAL A 9 -14.93 -0.70 16.22
C VAL A 9 -15.78 -1.97 16.32
N TYR A 10 -15.90 -2.52 17.53
CA TYR A 10 -16.60 -3.77 17.80
C TYR A 10 -17.58 -3.55 18.95
N ARG A 11 -18.82 -4.04 18.80
CA ARG A 11 -19.79 -4.06 19.89
C ARG A 11 -19.60 -5.28 20.77
N LEU A 12 -19.57 -5.05 22.06
CA LEU A 12 -19.59 -6.05 23.12
C LEU A 12 -20.85 -5.83 23.97
N PRO A 13 -21.33 -6.84 24.73
CA PRO A 13 -22.39 -6.63 25.71
C PRO A 13 -22.02 -5.50 26.67
N GLY A 14 -22.80 -4.41 26.64
CA GLY A 14 -22.60 -3.23 27.48
C GLY A 14 -21.32 -2.42 27.24
N SER A 15 -20.59 -2.64 26.14
CA SER A 15 -19.35 -1.90 25.86
C SER A 15 -19.02 -1.78 24.37
N LEU A 16 -18.16 -0.83 24.05
CA LEU A 16 -17.58 -0.65 22.72
C LEU A 16 -16.07 -0.87 22.80
N GLN A 17 -15.50 -1.56 21.82
CA GLN A 17 -14.07 -1.83 21.77
C GLN A 17 -13.48 -1.40 20.43
N ILE A 18 -12.36 -0.68 20.49
CA ILE A 18 -11.53 -0.40 19.32
C ILE A 18 -10.48 -1.50 19.22
N ARG A 19 -10.26 -2.05 18.01
CA ARG A 19 -9.14 -2.95 17.73
C ARG A 19 -8.45 -2.53 16.45
N ILE A 20 -7.18 -2.13 16.57
CA ILE A 20 -6.33 -1.75 15.44
C ILE A 20 -5.02 -2.52 15.58
N SER A 21 -4.87 -3.59 14.81
CA SER A 21 -3.74 -4.52 14.92
C SER A 21 -3.56 -5.01 16.37
N LYS A 22 -2.40 -4.77 16.99
CA LYS A 22 -2.14 -5.13 18.40
C LYS A 22 -2.71 -4.12 19.41
N TRP A 23 -3.11 -2.92 18.96
CA TRP A 23 -3.64 -1.90 19.85
C TRP A 23 -5.13 -2.08 20.06
N GLN A 24 -5.56 -2.13 21.31
CA GLN A 24 -6.96 -2.30 21.68
C GLN A 24 -7.33 -1.35 22.82
N ARG A 25 -8.59 -0.90 22.83
CA ARG A 25 -9.12 -0.09 23.93
C ARG A 25 -10.62 -0.30 24.07
N THR A 26 -11.08 -0.56 25.29
CA THR A 26 -12.49 -0.81 25.60
C THR A 26 -13.09 0.37 26.36
N PHE A 27 -14.32 0.72 26.04
CA PHE A 27 -15.13 1.78 26.66
C PHE A 27 -16.41 1.15 27.19
N LYS A 28 -16.75 1.44 28.45
CA LYS A 28 -17.99 0.94 29.08
C LYS A 28 -19.16 1.79 28.58
N GLY A 29 -20.27 1.14 28.26
CA GLY A 29 -21.47 1.75 27.72
C GLY A 29 -21.57 1.68 26.19
N THR A 30 -22.78 1.91 25.70
CA THR A 30 -23.14 1.83 24.26
C THR A 30 -23.90 3.06 23.77
N SER A 31 -23.96 4.13 24.58
CA SER A 31 -24.64 5.37 24.21
C SER A 31 -23.86 6.14 23.14
N ASP A 32 -24.53 7.07 22.46
CA ASP A 32 -23.93 7.89 21.40
C ASP A 32 -22.77 8.76 21.92
N LEU A 33 -22.84 9.22 23.17
CA LEU A 33 -21.72 9.90 23.83
C LEU A 33 -20.47 9.00 23.90
N VAL A 34 -20.66 7.73 24.28
CA VAL A 34 -19.56 6.75 24.35
C VAL A 34 -19.06 6.42 22.95
N LEU A 35 -19.96 6.27 21.98
CA LEU A 35 -19.60 6.06 20.58
C LEU A 35 -18.75 7.22 20.04
N HIS A 36 -19.14 8.47 20.31
CA HIS A 36 -18.34 9.64 19.93
C HIS A 36 -16.93 9.57 20.53
N GLN A 37 -16.80 9.27 21.83
CA GLN A 37 -15.50 9.12 22.49
C GLN A 37 -14.64 8.01 21.87
N VAL A 38 -15.27 6.88 21.51
CA VAL A 38 -14.63 5.75 20.81
C VAL A 38 -14.08 6.20 19.46
N LEU A 39 -14.88 6.90 18.65
CA LEU A 39 -14.47 7.38 17.32
C LEU A 39 -13.35 8.41 17.42
N VAL A 40 -13.41 9.35 18.37
CA VAL A 40 -12.33 10.32 18.62
C VAL A 40 -11.03 9.62 19.02
N ALA A 41 -11.09 8.64 19.93
CA ALA A 41 -9.92 7.89 20.36
C ALA A 41 -9.32 7.04 19.22
N ARG A 42 -10.17 6.41 18.40
CA ARG A 42 -9.77 5.67 17.19
C ARG A 42 -9.08 6.59 16.19
N ASN A 43 -9.64 7.78 15.93
CA ASN A 43 -9.09 8.73 14.97
C ASN A 43 -7.70 9.23 15.39
N LYS A 44 -7.42 9.36 16.69
CA LYS A 44 -6.06 9.65 17.19
C LYS A 44 -5.06 8.56 16.80
N GLN A 45 -5.47 7.29 16.83
CA GLN A 45 -4.63 6.17 16.38
C GLN A 45 -4.40 6.24 14.86
N PHE A 46 -5.42 6.57 14.07
CA PHE A 46 -5.29 6.71 12.61
C PHE A 46 -4.34 7.82 12.17
N ARG A 47 -4.21 8.89 12.98
CA ARG A 47 -3.30 10.01 12.71
C ARG A 47 -1.82 9.67 12.90
N LYS A 48 -1.48 8.56 13.58
CA LYS A 48 -0.07 8.18 13.80
C LYS A 48 0.68 8.04 12.47
N PRO A 49 1.92 8.53 12.34
CA PRO A 49 2.63 8.55 11.06
C PRO A 49 2.70 7.19 10.36
N HIS A 50 2.92 6.11 11.13
CA HIS A 50 3.12 4.76 10.60
C HIS A 50 1.83 3.93 10.50
N PHE A 51 0.68 4.56 10.73
CA PHE A 51 -0.61 3.93 10.46
C PHE A 51 -0.94 4.05 8.97
N PHE A 52 -1.10 2.89 8.32
CA PHE A 52 -1.54 2.76 6.93
C PHE A 52 -2.80 1.88 6.90
N PRO A 53 -3.98 2.47 6.64
CA PRO A 53 -5.23 1.71 6.64
C PRO A 53 -5.20 0.64 5.54
N LYS A 54 -5.54 -0.61 5.90
CA LYS A 54 -5.60 -1.73 4.97
C LYS A 54 -6.64 -1.44 3.88
N GLY A 55 -6.30 -1.73 2.63
CA GLY A 55 -7.15 -1.45 1.45
C GLY A 55 -6.98 -0.03 0.89
N TRP A 56 -6.57 0.94 1.72
CA TRP A 56 -6.38 2.33 1.32
C TRP A 56 -4.96 2.64 0.86
N CYS A 57 -3.97 2.05 1.53
CA CYS A 57 -2.55 2.29 1.27
C CYS A 57 -1.87 1.06 0.64
N VAL A 58 -0.75 1.31 -0.03
CA VAL A 58 0.11 0.28 -0.62
C VAL A 58 1.36 0.10 0.22
N ASN A 59 1.85 -1.14 0.33
CA ASN A 59 3.09 -1.43 1.03
C ASN A 59 4.29 -0.92 0.22
N LEU A 60 5.30 -0.41 0.94
CA LEU A 60 6.62 -0.11 0.39
C LEU A 60 7.45 -1.40 0.32
N PHE A 61 8.44 -1.41 -0.56
CA PHE A 61 9.45 -2.48 -0.63
C PHE A 61 10.77 -1.99 -0.02
N ASP A 62 11.52 -2.90 0.61
CA ASP A 62 12.91 -2.62 0.98
C ASP A 62 13.81 -2.81 -0.24
N GLU A 63 14.71 -1.86 -0.50
CA GLU A 63 15.67 -1.93 -1.61
C GLU A 63 16.69 -3.07 -1.46
N ASN A 64 16.88 -3.56 -0.24
CA ASN A 64 17.81 -4.65 0.06
C ASN A 64 17.14 -6.03 0.03
N ASP A 65 15.83 -6.10 0.25
CA ASP A 65 15.06 -7.33 0.25
C ASP A 65 14.61 -7.71 -1.16
N ILE A 66 15.57 -8.13 -1.98
CA ILE A 66 15.36 -8.53 -3.38
C ILE A 66 15.44 -10.05 -3.51
N SER A 67 14.32 -10.66 -3.87
CA SER A 67 14.27 -12.06 -4.26
C SER A 67 14.51 -12.25 -5.76
N ILE A 68 15.47 -13.12 -6.06
CA ILE A 68 15.73 -13.66 -7.40
C ILE A 68 15.50 -15.16 -7.32
N THR A 69 14.63 -15.68 -8.17
CA THR A 69 14.36 -17.11 -8.28
C THR A 69 15.24 -17.69 -9.38
N HIS A 70 16.01 -18.72 -9.04
CA HIS A 70 16.86 -19.43 -9.98
C HIS A 70 16.09 -20.61 -10.58
N HIS A 71 15.94 -20.60 -11.90
CA HIS A 71 15.50 -21.76 -12.67
C HIS A 71 16.69 -22.26 -13.46
N GLY A 72 16.81 -23.58 -13.67
CA GLY A 72 17.98 -24.15 -14.36
C GLY A 72 18.31 -23.51 -15.71
N ARG A 73 17.31 -22.95 -16.43
CA ARG A 73 17.50 -22.28 -17.72
C ARG A 73 17.49 -20.75 -17.66
N TYR A 74 16.99 -20.14 -16.58
CA TYR A 74 16.80 -18.69 -16.47
C TYR A 74 16.70 -18.24 -15.01
N ILE A 75 17.06 -17.01 -14.71
CA ILE A 75 16.74 -16.36 -13.43
C ILE A 75 15.56 -15.41 -13.61
N GLN A 76 14.78 -15.18 -12.57
CA GLN A 76 13.67 -14.24 -12.62
C GLN A 76 13.47 -13.47 -11.32
N THR A 77 12.90 -12.29 -11.41
CA THR A 77 12.37 -11.55 -10.26
C THR A 77 10.92 -11.17 -10.52
N SER A 78 10.09 -11.29 -9.49
CA SER A 78 8.68 -10.87 -9.55
C SER A 78 8.56 -9.39 -9.27
N MET A 79 7.79 -8.68 -10.07
CA MET A 79 7.54 -7.24 -9.92
C MET A 79 6.11 -6.92 -10.35
N ARG A 80 5.73 -5.65 -10.20
CA ARG A 80 4.44 -5.16 -10.70
C ARG A 80 4.71 -4.13 -11.78
N THR A 81 3.92 -4.13 -12.83
CA THR A 81 3.94 -3.05 -13.82
C THR A 81 3.69 -1.72 -13.12
N MET A 82 4.35 -0.65 -13.55
CA MET A 82 4.16 0.65 -12.89
C MET A 82 2.77 1.21 -13.18
N ILE A 83 2.21 0.95 -14.35
CA ILE A 83 0.79 1.22 -14.65
C ILE A 83 -0.05 0.01 -14.22
N ASP A 84 -1.20 0.24 -13.58
CA ASP A 84 -2.17 -0.76 -13.11
C ASP A 84 -1.68 -1.79 -12.08
N ARG A 85 -0.37 -1.88 -11.80
CA ARG A 85 0.24 -2.78 -10.81
C ARG A 85 -0.02 -4.28 -11.05
N LYS A 86 -0.12 -4.70 -12.31
CA LYS A 86 -0.25 -6.10 -12.70
C LYS A 86 1.03 -6.86 -12.34
N VAL A 87 0.88 -8.03 -11.73
CA VAL A 87 2.02 -8.91 -11.41
C VAL A 87 2.66 -9.36 -12.72
N SER A 88 3.98 -9.26 -12.79
CA SER A 88 4.77 -9.57 -13.97
C SER A 88 6.18 -9.97 -13.56
N TYR A 89 6.92 -10.59 -14.48
CA TYR A 89 8.22 -11.17 -14.21
C TYR A 89 9.23 -10.65 -15.22
N LYS A 90 10.40 -10.17 -14.76
CA LYS A 90 11.57 -9.97 -15.62
C LYS A 90 12.41 -11.25 -15.54
N ARG A 91 12.61 -11.90 -16.68
CA ARG A 91 13.35 -13.15 -16.82
C ARG A 91 14.64 -12.89 -17.61
N VAL A 92 15.72 -13.56 -17.20
CA VAL A 92 17.01 -13.53 -17.90
C VAL A 92 17.44 -14.96 -18.16
N TYR A 93 17.54 -15.34 -19.44
CA TYR A 93 17.92 -16.68 -19.83
C TYR A 93 19.44 -16.84 -19.76
N LEU A 94 19.89 -17.88 -19.05
CA LEU A 94 21.32 -18.12 -18.82
C LEU A 94 22.05 -18.60 -20.08
N SER A 95 21.31 -18.96 -21.13
CA SER A 95 21.87 -19.24 -22.45
C SER A 95 22.38 -18.00 -23.19
N ARG A 96 21.97 -16.79 -22.75
CA ARG A 96 22.35 -15.51 -23.38
C ARG A 96 23.37 -14.73 -22.56
N VAL A 97 23.26 -14.83 -21.23
CA VAL A 97 24.11 -14.08 -20.29
C VAL A 97 24.55 -15.03 -19.17
N PRO A 98 25.85 -15.12 -18.87
CA PRO A 98 26.35 -15.91 -17.75
C PRO A 98 25.73 -15.46 -16.42
N LEU A 99 25.54 -16.40 -15.49
CA LEU A 99 24.90 -16.15 -14.20
C LEU A 99 25.55 -15.00 -13.42
N GLU A 100 26.88 -14.95 -13.43
CA GLU A 100 27.69 -13.93 -12.74
C GLU A 100 27.39 -12.50 -13.19
N GLN A 101 26.93 -12.32 -14.42
CA GLN A 101 26.53 -11.01 -14.95
C GLN A 101 25.01 -10.80 -14.86
N ALA A 102 24.23 -11.86 -15.06
CA ALA A 102 22.78 -11.82 -15.07
C ALA A 102 22.19 -11.45 -13.69
N GLU A 103 22.72 -12.02 -12.60
CA GLU A 103 22.18 -11.79 -11.26
C GLU A 103 22.41 -10.34 -10.76
N PRO A 104 23.63 -9.76 -10.86
CA PRO A 104 23.84 -8.37 -10.50
C PRO A 104 23.03 -7.40 -11.37
N ALA A 105 22.89 -7.68 -12.68
CA ALA A 105 22.09 -6.86 -13.58
C ALA A 105 20.60 -6.88 -13.17
N LEU A 106 20.04 -8.07 -12.90
CA LEU A 106 18.65 -8.22 -12.48
C LEU A 106 18.40 -7.58 -11.10
N ARG A 107 19.37 -7.64 -10.19
CA ARG A 107 19.31 -6.96 -8.89
C ARG A 107 19.28 -5.45 -9.06
N LYS A 108 20.17 -4.86 -9.87
CA LYS A 108 20.16 -3.40 -10.17
C LYS A 108 18.84 -2.97 -10.82
N TYR A 109 18.33 -3.76 -11.77
CA TYR A 109 17.03 -3.53 -12.39
C TYR A 109 15.91 -3.47 -11.36
N LYS A 110 15.87 -4.44 -10.44
CA LYS A 110 14.89 -4.50 -9.37
C LYS A 110 15.03 -3.33 -8.40
N GLN A 111 16.24 -2.91 -8.04
CA GLN A 111 16.48 -1.76 -7.17
C GLN A 111 15.94 -0.47 -7.78
N GLU A 112 16.21 -0.21 -9.06
CA GLU A 112 15.68 0.97 -9.76
C GLU A 112 14.14 0.96 -9.78
N TRP A 113 13.54 -0.20 -10.06
CA TRP A 113 12.10 -0.37 -9.98
C TRP A 113 11.56 -0.10 -8.56
N ILE A 114 12.21 -0.62 -7.51
CA ILE A 114 11.80 -0.38 -6.11
C ILE A 114 11.85 1.11 -5.78
N ARG A 115 12.91 1.83 -6.16
CA ARG A 115 13.05 3.27 -5.93
C ARG A 115 11.90 4.04 -6.57
N ASN A 116 11.64 3.77 -7.84
CA ASN A 116 10.56 4.41 -8.59
C ASN A 116 9.20 4.07 -7.98
N PHE A 117 8.95 2.80 -7.66
CA PHE A 117 7.73 2.36 -7.01
C PHE A 117 7.51 3.05 -5.67
N ASN A 118 8.51 3.03 -4.79
CA ASN A 118 8.43 3.60 -3.44
C ASN A 118 8.18 5.11 -3.47
N ARG A 119 8.76 5.82 -4.45
CA ARG A 119 8.50 7.24 -4.66
C ARG A 119 7.03 7.51 -4.93
N ILE A 120 6.42 6.76 -5.85
CA ILE A 120 4.97 6.88 -6.15
C ILE A 120 4.12 6.45 -4.96
N ALA A 121 4.46 5.33 -4.33
CA ALA A 121 3.73 4.77 -3.21
C ALA A 121 3.67 5.71 -2.01
N LYS A 122 4.76 6.44 -1.70
CA LYS A 122 4.78 7.45 -0.62
C LYS A 122 3.74 8.56 -0.87
N GLU A 123 3.70 9.12 -2.08
CA GLU A 123 2.74 10.19 -2.42
C GLU A 123 1.30 9.66 -2.47
N TYR A 124 1.09 8.50 -3.08
CA TYR A 124 -0.22 7.84 -3.11
C TYR A 124 -0.74 7.60 -1.68
N ASN A 125 0.09 7.04 -0.80
CA ASN A 125 -0.27 6.76 0.58
C ASN A 125 -0.59 8.03 1.36
N GLN A 126 0.13 9.13 1.11
CA GLN A 126 -0.15 10.41 1.75
C GLN A 126 -1.54 10.95 1.36
N ILE A 127 -1.88 10.90 0.07
CA ILE A 127 -3.19 11.34 -0.44
C ILE A 127 -4.31 10.46 0.12
N LYS A 128 -4.19 9.14 0.02
CA LYS A 128 -5.19 8.20 0.52
C LYS A 128 -5.37 8.29 2.04
N LYS A 129 -4.28 8.48 2.79
CA LYS A 129 -4.36 8.69 4.25
C LYS A 129 -5.11 9.98 4.60
N LYS A 130 -4.89 11.07 3.86
CA LYS A 130 -5.65 12.31 4.06
C LYS A 130 -7.14 12.09 3.80
N GLN A 131 -7.50 11.43 2.70
CA GLN A 131 -8.89 11.08 2.39
C GLN A 131 -9.52 10.22 3.49
N PHE A 132 -8.82 9.16 3.92
CA PHE A 132 -9.28 8.29 5.00
C PHE A 132 -9.54 9.05 6.31
N LEU A 133 -8.65 9.98 6.67
CA LEU A 133 -8.81 10.79 7.88
C LEU A 133 -9.98 11.78 7.79
N ASN A 134 -10.33 12.25 6.60
CA ASN A 134 -11.51 13.09 6.39
C ASN A 134 -12.79 12.28 6.64
N PHE A 135 -12.93 11.08 6.06
CA PHE A 135 -14.06 10.20 6.36
C PHE A 135 -14.12 9.84 7.85
N ALA A 136 -12.97 9.51 8.46
CA ALA A 136 -12.93 9.20 9.88
C ALA A 136 -13.40 10.38 10.75
N ARG A 137 -13.12 11.62 10.33
CA ARG A 137 -13.59 12.85 11.00
C ARG A 137 -15.10 13.00 10.84
N GLU A 138 -15.61 12.84 9.63
CA GLU A 138 -17.06 12.87 9.34
C GLU A 138 -17.83 11.84 10.18
N GLU A 139 -17.29 10.63 10.34
CA GLU A 139 -17.90 9.61 11.21
C GLU A 139 -18.01 10.08 12.66
N ALA A 140 -17.00 10.80 13.17
CA ALA A 140 -17.03 11.32 14.54
C ALA A 140 -18.02 12.48 14.68
N GLU A 141 -18.14 13.35 13.68
CA GLU A 141 -19.04 14.51 13.71
C GLU A 141 -20.51 14.10 13.55
N THR A 142 -20.79 13.09 12.72
CA THR A 142 -22.15 12.68 12.35
C THR A 142 -22.65 11.45 13.11
N LEU A 143 -21.75 10.63 13.67
CA LEU A 143 -22.05 9.29 14.19
C LEU A 143 -22.70 8.35 13.14
N TYR A 144 -22.38 8.59 11.86
CA TYR A 144 -22.73 7.72 10.74
C TYR A 144 -21.48 7.14 10.07
N PRO A 145 -21.50 5.85 9.70
CA PRO A 145 -20.37 5.23 9.03
C PRO A 145 -20.15 5.87 7.65
N SER A 146 -18.93 6.35 7.42
CA SER A 146 -18.57 7.14 6.25
C SER A 146 -17.29 6.65 5.58
N ILE A 147 -16.50 5.80 6.24
CA ILE A 147 -15.30 5.20 5.64
C ILE A 147 -15.73 4.09 4.66
N PRO A 148 -15.56 4.26 3.33
CA PRO A 148 -15.89 3.22 2.39
C PRO A 148 -14.92 2.03 2.47
N LYS A 149 -15.40 0.86 2.06
CA LYS A 149 -14.54 -0.30 1.74
C LYS A 149 -13.87 -0.06 0.39
N GLU A 150 -12.89 0.84 0.36
CA GLU A 150 -12.17 1.19 -0.86
C GLU A 150 -11.16 0.11 -1.27
N GLY A 151 -11.09 -0.10 -2.59
CA GLY A 151 -10.03 -0.84 -3.25
C GLY A 151 -8.90 0.07 -3.73
N PHE A 152 -7.92 -0.53 -4.41
CA PHE A 152 -6.83 0.22 -5.02
C PHE A 152 -7.34 1.20 -6.09
N ASP A 153 -7.05 2.48 -5.92
CA ASP A 153 -7.40 3.54 -6.86
C ASP A 153 -6.38 3.57 -8.01
N LYS A 154 -6.72 2.84 -9.09
CA LYS A 154 -5.91 2.75 -10.31
C LYS A 154 -5.75 4.11 -10.99
N ALA A 155 -6.78 4.94 -10.99
CA ALA A 155 -6.78 6.22 -11.68
C ALA A 155 -5.81 7.19 -11.01
N LEU A 156 -5.88 7.32 -9.68
CA LEU A 156 -4.94 8.13 -8.90
C LEU A 156 -3.51 7.63 -9.08
N TRP A 157 -3.30 6.32 -8.99
CA TRP A 157 -1.98 5.73 -9.14
C TRP A 157 -1.37 6.01 -10.51
N ASN A 158 -2.09 5.71 -11.59
CA ASN A 158 -1.61 5.92 -12.95
C ASN A 158 -1.31 7.40 -13.22
N LYS A 159 -2.13 8.31 -12.70
CA LYS A 159 -1.87 9.76 -12.75
C LYS A 159 -0.56 10.13 -12.08
N LEU A 160 -0.26 9.60 -10.89
CA LEU A 160 0.98 9.87 -10.17
C LEU A 160 2.20 9.30 -10.91
N VAL A 161 2.09 8.09 -11.47
CA VAL A 161 3.15 7.47 -12.27
C VAL A 161 3.52 8.37 -13.45
N VAL A 162 2.52 8.79 -14.24
CA VAL A 162 2.75 9.66 -15.40
C VAL A 162 3.30 11.02 -14.98
N SER A 163 2.79 11.60 -13.89
CA SER A 163 3.26 12.91 -13.40
C SER A 163 4.71 12.89 -12.91
N LYS A 164 5.18 11.80 -12.31
CA LYS A 164 6.50 11.75 -11.65
C LYS A 164 7.58 11.07 -12.48
N LEU A 165 7.22 10.06 -13.27
CA LEU A 165 8.15 9.31 -14.11
C LEU A 165 8.01 9.68 -15.59
N GLY A 166 6.93 10.39 -15.97
CA GLY A 166 6.66 10.78 -17.33
C GLY A 166 5.84 9.75 -18.12
N PRO A 167 5.63 9.99 -19.42
CA PRO A 167 4.83 9.12 -20.27
C PRO A 167 5.54 7.77 -20.51
N ALA A 168 4.74 6.69 -20.62
CA ALA A 168 5.23 5.33 -20.78
C ALA A 168 6.10 5.14 -22.03
N GLN A 169 5.86 5.93 -23.09
CA GLN A 169 6.61 5.91 -24.34
C GLN A 169 8.09 6.23 -24.18
N LYS A 170 8.51 6.86 -23.07
CA LYS A 170 9.93 7.11 -22.76
C LYS A 170 10.68 5.87 -22.28
N TYR A 171 9.99 4.74 -22.09
CA TYR A 171 10.53 3.52 -21.52
C TYR A 171 10.29 2.34 -22.48
N SER A 172 11.31 1.51 -22.65
CA SER A 172 11.28 0.24 -23.38
C SER A 172 10.56 -0.87 -22.62
N ASN A 173 10.23 -0.65 -21.35
CA ASN A 173 9.67 -1.67 -20.46
C ASN A 173 8.51 -1.14 -19.59
N PRO A 174 7.59 -2.02 -19.14
CA PRO A 174 6.41 -1.62 -18.36
C PRO A 174 6.72 -1.30 -16.89
N TYR A 175 7.99 -1.35 -16.51
CA TYR A 175 8.48 -1.18 -15.13
C TYR A 175 9.10 0.19 -14.88
N PHE A 176 9.22 1.01 -15.93
CA PHE A 176 9.79 2.36 -15.87
C PHE A 176 11.22 2.35 -15.31
N VAL A 177 12.00 1.33 -15.68
CA VAL A 177 13.44 1.24 -15.42
C VAL A 177 14.16 1.77 -16.66
N LYS A 178 15.18 2.63 -16.50
CA LYS A 178 15.92 3.23 -17.62
C LYS A 178 17.41 2.98 -17.54
N GLN A 179 18.01 3.07 -16.35
CA GLN A 179 19.47 2.99 -16.21
C GLN A 179 19.96 1.55 -16.23
N ALA A 180 19.21 0.66 -15.58
CA ALA A 180 19.55 -0.74 -15.47
C ALA A 180 18.82 -1.61 -16.50
N ASP A 181 18.24 -1.06 -17.57
CA ASP A 181 17.57 -1.87 -18.61
C ASP A 181 18.60 -2.55 -19.51
N PHE A 182 18.40 -3.85 -19.73
CA PHE A 182 19.27 -4.76 -20.48
C PHE A 182 18.43 -5.85 -21.17
#